data_AF-A0A1Q7WI16-F1
#
_entry.id   AF-A0A1Q7WI16-F1
#
_cell.length_a   1.000
_cell.length_b   1.000
_cell.length_c   1.000
_cell.angle_alpha   90.00
_cell.angle_beta   90.00
_cell.angle_gamma   90.00
#
_symmetry.space_group_name_H-M   'P 1'
#
loop_
_entity.id
_entity.type
_entity.pdbx_description
1 polymer ?
#
loop_
_entity_poly.entity_id
_entity_poly.type
_entity_poly.pdbx_seq_one_letter_code
_entity_poly.pdbx_strand_id
1 'polypeptide(L)'
;MWEWYRIGVAAGIGAGIAVVAAAWLARTRPGALLAILIGAAGGIAVGFALGDWKDALGGAIGGVLGGLGGVTLAAGTLRRGGTVGGTGILIGLAGLAIAALALIPFLGYLEAVALPALAARARRREPERYAGLRTLARD
;
A
#
# COMPACT_ATOMS: atom_id res chain seq x y z
N MET A 1 -12.33 13.11 20.18
CA MET A 1 -11.40 11.96 20.28
C MET A 1 -11.93 10.76 19.50
N TRP A 2 -13.21 10.37 19.69
CA TRP A 2 -13.85 9.25 19.00
C TRP A 2 -13.92 9.40 17.46
N GLU A 3 -14.23 10.59 16.95
CA GLU A 3 -14.27 10.83 15.49
C GLU A 3 -12.91 10.71 14.81
N TRP A 4 -11.86 11.31 15.38
CA TRP A 4 -10.50 11.20 14.85
C TRP A 4 -10.01 9.74 14.83
N TYR A 5 -10.34 8.97 15.87
CA TYR A 5 -10.03 7.55 15.90
C TYR A 5 -10.72 6.79 14.75
N ARG A 6 -12.01 7.02 14.51
CA ARG A 6 -12.76 6.37 13.42
C ARG A 6 -12.24 6.70 12.03
N ILE A 7 -11.87 7.96 11.79
CA ILE A 7 -11.25 8.38 10.52
C ILE A 7 -9.91 7.65 10.33
N GLY A 8 -9.08 7.57 11.38
CA GLY A 8 -7.81 6.86 11.35
C GLY A 8 -7.95 5.35 11.10
N VAL A 9 -8.93 4.71 11.75
CA VAL A 9 -9.26 3.29 11.54
C VAL A 9 -9.72 3.05 10.11
N ALA A 10 -10.64 3.87 9.59
CA ALA A 10 -11.13 3.75 8.22
C ALA A 10 -9.98 3.89 7.20
N ALA A 11 -9.10 4.88 7.40
CA ALA A 11 -7.92 5.09 6.57
C ALA A 11 -6.95 3.89 6.58
N GLY A 12 -6.62 3.38 7.77
CA GLY A 12 -5.71 2.23 7.91
C GLY A 12 -6.30 0.94 7.32
N ILE A 13 -7.59 0.68 7.52
CA ILE A 13 -8.27 -0.47 6.91
C ILE A 13 -8.31 -0.33 5.39
N GLY A 14 -8.64 0.84 4.85
CA GLY A 14 -8.59 1.12 3.42
C GLY A 14 -7.19 0.83 2.85
N ALA A 15 -6.14 1.30 3.53
CA ALA A 15 -4.76 1.05 3.14
C ALA A 15 -4.41 -0.44 3.14
N GLY A 16 -4.80 -1.17 4.19
CA GLY A 16 -4.61 -2.62 4.29
C GLY A 16 -5.31 -3.39 3.16
N ILE A 17 -6.57 -3.07 2.87
CA ILE A 17 -7.33 -3.65 1.74
C ILE A 17 -6.59 -3.44 0.42
N ALA A 18 -6.09 -2.22 0.20
CA ALA A 18 -5.37 -1.88 -1.01
C ALA A 18 -4.04 -2.65 -1.14
N VAL A 19 -3.31 -2.83 -0.04
CA VAL A 19 -2.06 -3.60 0.00
C VAL A 19 -2.32 -5.09 -0.27
N VAL A 20 -3.37 -5.65 0.33
CA VAL A 20 -3.80 -7.03 0.05
C VAL A 20 -4.15 -7.18 -1.42
N ALA A 21 -4.96 -6.27 -1.99
CA ALA A 21 -5.31 -6.33 -3.40
C ALA A 21 -4.06 -6.20 -4.30
N ALA A 22 -3.13 -5.30 -3.96
CA ALA A 22 -1.90 -5.10 -4.70
C ALA A 22 -0.99 -6.35 -4.70
N ALA A 23 -0.96 -7.11 -3.60
CA ALA A 23 -0.17 -8.32 -3.47
C ALA A 23 -0.45 -9.34 -4.60
N TRP A 24 -1.70 -9.38 -5.07
CA TRP A 24 -2.15 -10.33 -6.09
C TRP A 24 -2.28 -9.70 -7.48
N LEU A 25 -2.65 -8.41 -7.56
CA LEU A 25 -2.99 -7.77 -8.83
C LEU A 25 -1.85 -6.92 -9.43
N ALA A 26 -0.80 -6.57 -8.69
CA ALA A 26 0.23 -5.62 -9.16
C ALA A 26 1.12 -6.13 -10.31
N ARG A 27 0.95 -7.39 -10.75
CA ARG A 27 1.69 -7.98 -11.88
C ARG A 27 1.43 -7.24 -13.19
N THR A 28 0.20 -6.75 -13.39
CA THR A 28 -0.20 -6.06 -14.63
C THR A 28 -0.56 -4.61 -14.34
N ARG A 29 -0.38 -3.72 -15.33
CA ARG A 29 -0.81 -2.32 -15.24
C ARG A 29 -2.31 -2.17 -14.89
N PRO A 30 -3.25 -2.89 -15.55
CA PRO A 30 -4.66 -2.83 -15.16
C PRO A 30 -4.90 -3.39 -13.76
N GLY A 31 -4.20 -4.46 -13.36
CA GLY A 31 -4.33 -5.00 -12.00
C GLY A 31 -3.85 -4.04 -10.92
N ALA A 32 -2.77 -3.30 -11.17
CA ALA A 32 -2.30 -2.24 -10.28
C ALA A 32 -3.35 -1.13 -10.07
N LEU A 33 -4.01 -0.70 -11.15
CA LEU A 33 -5.10 0.28 -11.05
C LEU A 33 -6.30 -0.30 -10.29
N LEU A 34 -6.69 -1.54 -10.59
CA LEU A 34 -7.76 -2.23 -9.87
C LEU A 34 -7.47 -2.35 -8.37
N ALA A 35 -6.23 -2.63 -7.96
CA ALA A 35 -5.87 -2.69 -6.54
C ALA A 35 -6.09 -1.36 -5.81
N ILE A 36 -5.73 -0.24 -6.45
CA ILE A 36 -5.96 1.11 -5.90
C ILE A 36 -7.46 1.40 -5.80
N LEU A 37 -8.23 1.04 -6.84
CA LEU A 37 -9.68 1.24 -6.85
C LEU A 37 -10.38 0.37 -5.80
N ILE A 38 -9.98 -0.89 -5.64
CA ILE A 38 -10.49 -1.81 -4.60
C ILE A 38 -10.17 -1.24 -3.21
N GLY A 39 -8.95 -0.77 -3.00
CA GLY A 39 -8.54 -0.10 -1.77
C GLY A 39 -9.42 1.11 -1.44
N ALA A 40 -9.59 2.01 -2.40
CA ALA A 40 -10.42 3.21 -2.23
C ALA A 40 -11.89 2.85 -1.97
N ALA A 41 -12.48 1.97 -2.78
CA ALA A 41 -13.87 1.55 -2.62
C ALA A 41 -14.09 0.80 -1.29
N GLY A 42 -13.17 -0.08 -0.91
CA GLY A 42 -13.20 -0.79 0.37
C GLY A 42 -13.08 0.16 1.55
N GLY A 43 -12.16 1.13 1.49
CA GLY A 43 -12.02 2.18 2.50
C GLY A 43 -13.27 3.05 2.63
N ILE A 44 -13.89 3.44 1.52
CA ILE A 44 -15.17 4.18 1.51
C ILE A 44 -16.27 3.36 2.20
N ALA A 45 -16.43 2.10 1.80
CA ALA A 45 -17.45 1.21 2.36
C ALA A 45 -17.27 1.02 3.87
N VAL A 46 -16.03 0.81 4.33
CA VAL A 46 -15.70 0.69 5.75
C VAL A 46 -15.96 2.00 6.49
N GLY A 47 -15.59 3.15 5.91
CA GLY A 47 -15.83 4.45 6.53
C GLY A 47 -17.32 4.75 6.70
N PHE A 48 -18.15 4.44 5.71
CA PHE A 48 -19.61 4.54 5.86
C PHE A 48 -20.18 3.55 6.89
N ALA A 49 -19.61 2.35 6.99
CA ALA A 49 -20.02 1.39 8.02
C ALA A 49 -19.65 1.85 9.44
N LEU A 50 -18.56 2.59 9.59
CA LEU A 50 -18.13 3.16 10.88
C LEU A 50 -18.96 4.39 11.25
N GLY A 51 -19.26 5.28 10.29
CA GLY A 51 -20.51 6.02 10.33
C GLY A 51 -20.70 7.20 9.38
N ASP A 52 -19.76 8.14 9.25
CA ASP A 52 -20.04 9.40 8.53
C ASP A 52 -19.21 9.60 7.26
N TRP A 53 -19.58 10.57 6.43
CA TRP A 53 -18.89 10.84 5.16
C TRP A 53 -17.40 11.19 5.33
N LYS A 54 -17.02 11.77 6.49
CA LYS A 54 -15.62 12.07 6.84
C LYS A 54 -14.80 10.79 7.03
N ASP A 55 -15.40 9.77 7.64
CA ASP A 55 -14.76 8.46 7.84
C ASP A 55 -14.57 7.78 6.48
N ALA A 56 -15.56 7.87 5.59
CA ALA A 56 -15.48 7.38 4.22
C ALA A 56 -14.37 8.09 3.41
N LEU A 57 -14.22 9.41 3.58
CA LEU A 57 -13.15 10.18 2.94
C LEU A 57 -11.76 9.74 3.45
N GLY A 58 -11.62 9.53 4.78
CA GLY A 58 -10.40 9.01 5.38
C GLY A 58 -10.04 7.62 4.84
N GLY A 59 -11.03 6.73 4.77
CA GLY A 59 -10.89 5.40 4.19
C GLY A 59 -10.47 5.43 2.71
N ALA A 60 -11.08 6.32 1.91
CA ALA A 60 -10.73 6.50 0.51
C ALA A 60 -9.26 6.92 0.35
N ILE A 61 -8.82 7.93 1.11
CA ILE A 61 -7.46 8.46 1.07
C ILE A 61 -6.46 7.37 1.49
N GLY A 62 -6.75 6.69 2.60
CA GLY A 62 -5.93 5.57 3.07
C GLY A 62 -5.82 4.45 2.04
N GLY A 63 -6.94 4.06 1.41
CA GLY A 63 -6.97 3.09 0.33
C GLY A 63 -6.13 3.47 -0.88
N VAL A 64 -6.20 4.73 -1.33
CA VAL A 64 -5.37 5.21 -2.44
C VAL A 64 -3.89 5.18 -2.08
N LEU A 65 -3.51 5.70 -0.90
CA LEU A 65 -2.11 5.74 -0.46
C LEU A 65 -1.53 4.34 -0.23
N GLY A 66 -2.29 3.46 0.42
CA GLY A 66 -1.93 2.05 0.62
C GLY A 66 -1.79 1.31 -0.71
N GLY A 67 -2.68 1.58 -1.67
CA GLY A 67 -2.63 1.00 -3.00
C GLY A 67 -1.37 1.42 -3.77
N LEU A 68 -1.04 2.71 -3.77
CA LEU A 68 0.18 3.22 -4.41
C LEU A 68 1.45 2.60 -3.81
N GLY A 69 1.52 2.51 -2.47
CA GLY A 69 2.62 1.87 -1.76
C GLY A 69 2.71 0.37 -2.03
N GLY A 70 1.61 -0.35 -1.86
CA GLY A 70 1.49 -1.79 -2.06
C GLY A 70 1.80 -2.23 -3.48
N VAL A 71 1.28 -1.50 -4.48
CA VAL A 71 1.57 -1.75 -5.90
C VAL A 71 3.04 -1.55 -6.20
N THR A 72 3.65 -0.47 -5.70
CA THR A 72 5.08 -0.20 -5.94
C THR A 72 5.95 -1.31 -5.33
N LEU A 73 5.60 -1.78 -4.13
CA LEU A 73 6.29 -2.88 -3.47
C LEU A 73 6.12 -4.19 -4.24
N ALA A 74 4.89 -4.61 -4.52
CA ALA A 74 4.57 -5.88 -5.17
C ALA A 74 5.07 -5.95 -6.63
N ALA A 75 4.93 -4.86 -7.40
CA ALA A 75 5.50 -4.81 -8.75
C ALA A 75 7.04 -4.82 -8.69
N GLY A 76 7.64 -4.15 -7.70
CA GLY A 76 9.08 -4.14 -7.50
C GLY A 76 9.66 -5.51 -7.15
N THR A 77 9.00 -6.27 -6.27
CA THR A 77 9.42 -7.64 -5.89
C THR A 77 9.32 -8.60 -7.07
N LEU A 78 8.24 -8.56 -7.84
CA LEU A 78 8.06 -9.41 -9.03
C LEU A 78 9.10 -9.10 -10.11
N ARG A 79 9.44 -7.82 -10.32
CA ARG A 79 10.50 -7.41 -11.27
C ARG A 79 11.89 -7.88 -10.86
N ARG A 80 12.12 -8.12 -9.56
CA ARG A 80 13.38 -8.63 -9.01
C ARG A 80 13.45 -10.16 -8.99
N GLY A 81 12.50 -10.85 -9.61
CA GLY A 81 12.48 -12.32 -9.71
C GLY A 81 11.66 -13.03 -8.62
N GLY A 82 10.86 -12.31 -7.83
CA GLY A 82 9.95 -12.92 -6.85
C GLY A 82 8.83 -13.74 -7.51
N THR A 83 8.38 -14.80 -6.85
CA THR A 83 7.25 -15.61 -7.34
C THR A 83 5.91 -14.94 -7.03
N VAL A 84 4.90 -15.16 -7.87
CA VAL A 84 3.56 -14.59 -7.68
C VAL A 84 2.94 -15.06 -6.37
N GLY A 85 3.00 -16.37 -6.07
CA GLY A 85 2.43 -16.93 -4.84
C GLY A 85 3.14 -16.44 -3.58
N GLY A 86 4.48 -16.47 -3.56
CA GLY A 86 5.25 -16.03 -2.40
C GLY A 86 5.08 -14.53 -2.12
N THR A 87 5.10 -13.71 -3.17
CA THR A 87 4.85 -12.26 -3.06
C THR A 87 3.43 -11.98 -2.57
N GLY A 88 2.44 -12.66 -3.14
CA GLY A 88 1.03 -12.52 -2.77
C GLY A 88 0.78 -12.84 -1.31
N ILE A 89 1.35 -13.94 -0.81
CA ILE A 89 1.19 -14.35 0.59
C ILE A 89 1.88 -13.36 1.53
N LEU A 90 3.16 -13.04 1.31
CA LEU A 90 3.92 -12.19 2.24
C LEU A 90 3.38 -10.75 2.29
N ILE A 91 3.11 -10.15 1.14
CA ILE A 91 2.56 -8.78 1.07
C ILE A 91 1.10 -8.78 1.51
N GLY A 92 0.34 -9.83 1.21
CA GLY A 92 -1.03 -9.99 1.70
C GLY A 92 -1.09 -10.05 3.24
N LEU A 93 -0.23 -10.87 3.86
CA LEU A 93 -0.12 -10.92 5.33
C LEU A 93 0.31 -9.57 5.92
N ALA A 94 1.23 -8.86 5.26
CA ALA A 94 1.60 -7.50 5.68
C ALA A 94 0.42 -6.52 5.58
N GLY A 95 -0.40 -6.62 4.53
CA GLY A 95 -1.61 -5.81 4.37
C GLY A 95 -2.67 -6.10 5.46
N LEU A 96 -2.81 -7.37 5.86
CA LEU A 96 -3.66 -7.75 6.99
C LEU A 96 -3.11 -7.21 8.31
N ALA A 97 -1.79 -7.25 8.50
CA ALA A 97 -1.16 -6.67 9.69
C ALA A 97 -1.39 -5.15 9.77
N ILE A 98 -1.29 -4.43 8.65
CA ILE A 98 -1.62 -3.00 8.55
C ILE A 98 -3.09 -2.76 8.96
N ALA A 99 -4.02 -3.53 8.39
CA ALA A 99 -5.44 -3.41 8.75
C ALA A 99 -5.69 -3.69 10.25
N ALA A 100 -4.97 -4.65 10.83
CA ALA A 100 -5.07 -4.96 12.26
C ALA A 100 -4.47 -3.86 13.15
N LEU A 101 -3.33 -3.29 12.74
CA LEU A 101 -2.69 -2.18 13.44
C LEU A 101 -3.54 -0.90 13.41
N ALA A 102 -4.36 -0.72 12.37
CA ALA A 102 -5.31 0.39 12.30
C ALA A 102 -6.33 0.39 13.46
N LEU A 103 -6.60 -0.76 14.09
CA LEU A 103 -7.47 -0.87 15.28
C LEU A 103 -6.79 -0.36 16.56
N ILE A 104 -5.47 -0.15 16.54
CA ILE A 104 -4.75 0.46 17.65
C ILE A 104 -4.87 1.99 17.50
N PRO A 105 -5.32 2.72 18.55
CA PRO A 105 -5.46 4.17 18.48
C PRO A 105 -4.20 4.88 17.98
N PHE A 106 -4.37 5.85 17.09
CA PHE A 106 -3.32 6.67 16.45
C PHE A 106 -2.41 5.97 15.43
N LEU A 107 -2.38 4.64 15.35
CA LEU A 107 -1.51 3.91 14.41
C LEU A 107 -1.94 4.06 12.94
N GLY A 108 -3.24 4.16 12.66
CA GLY A 108 -3.72 4.38 11.28
C GLY A 108 -3.22 5.68 10.64
N TYR A 109 -3.03 6.75 11.42
CA TYR A 109 -2.42 7.99 10.93
C TYR A 109 -0.93 7.82 10.63
N LEU A 110 -0.20 7.09 11.49
CA LEU A 110 1.21 6.81 11.29
C LEU A 110 1.42 5.95 10.04
N GLU A 111 0.59 4.96 9.79
CA GLU A 111 0.68 4.11 8.60
C GLU A 111 0.39 4.90 7.31
N ALA A 112 -0.65 5.75 7.32
CA ALA A 112 -1.00 6.60 6.19
C ALA A 112 0.15 7.52 5.76
N VAL A 113 0.99 7.96 6.70
CA VAL A 113 2.17 8.79 6.42
C VAL A 113 3.43 7.94 6.16
N ALA A 114 3.60 6.84 6.89
CA ALA A 114 4.81 6.01 6.81
C ALA A 114 4.92 5.28 5.47
N LEU A 115 3.81 4.77 4.92
CA LEU A 115 3.81 4.03 3.65
C LEU A 115 4.32 4.87 2.46
N PRO A 116 3.81 6.09 2.19
CA PRO A 116 4.34 6.93 1.11
C PRO A 116 5.79 7.37 1.38
N ALA A 117 6.16 7.62 2.64
CA ALA A 117 7.52 7.97 3.00
C ALA A 117 8.51 6.81 2.72
N LEU A 118 8.13 5.58 3.06
CA LEU A 118 8.92 4.37 2.79
C LEU A 118 9.01 4.09 1.29
N ALA A 119 7.92 4.27 0.55
CA ALA A 119 7.92 4.16 -0.91
C ALA A 119 8.85 5.18 -1.58
N ALA A 120 8.84 6.44 -1.12
CA ALA A 120 9.75 7.47 -1.60
C ALA A 120 11.21 7.14 -1.28
N ARG A 121 11.48 6.59 -0.09
CA ARG A 121 12.82 6.15 0.31
C ARG A 121 13.33 4.96 -0.51
N ALA A 122 12.45 4.01 -0.85
CA ALA A 122 12.79 2.87 -1.67
C ALA A 122 13.20 3.28 -3.10
N ARG A 123 12.51 4.27 -3.69
CA ARG A 123 12.86 4.85 -5.00
C ARG A 123 14.25 5.48 -5.02
N ARG A 124 14.71 6.09 -3.92
CA ARG A 124 16.05 6.69 -3.84
C ARG A 124 17.19 5.67 -3.79
N ARG A 125 16.88 4.39 -3.53
CA ARG A 125 17.87 3.31 -3.45
C ARG A 125 17.91 2.44 -4.71
N GLU A 126 17.24 2.85 -5.79
CA GLU A 126 17.40 2.17 -7.08
C GLU A 126 18.85 2.35 -7.56
N PRO A 127 19.61 1.27 -7.80
CA PRO A 127 20.98 1.38 -8.28
C PRO A 127 21.00 2.07 -9.64
N GLU A 128 21.98 2.95 -9.87
CA GLU A 128 22.15 3.58 -11.17
C GLU A 128 22.29 2.50 -12.25
N ARG A 129 21.40 2.55 -13.24
CA ARG A 129 21.19 1.57 -14.32
C ARG A 129 22.44 1.24 -15.15
N TYR A 130 23.56 1.92 -14.90
CA TYR A 130 24.81 1.83 -15.65
C TYR A 130 26.06 1.72 -14.77
N ALA A 131 25.95 1.56 -13.45
CA ALA A 131 27.11 1.54 -12.56
C ALA A 131 28.10 0.40 -12.88
N GLY A 132 27.60 -0.78 -13.28
CA GLY A 132 28.43 -1.94 -13.67
C GLY A 132 28.92 -1.92 -15.12
N LEU A 133 28.40 -1.04 -15.98
CA LEU A 133 28.87 -0.92 -17.37
C LEU A 133 30.12 -0.03 -17.49
N ARG A 134 30.39 0.80 -16.47
CA ARG A 134 31.59 1.66 -16.39
C ARG A 134 32.88 0.86 -16.23
N THR A 135 32.79 -0.34 -15.65
CA THR A 135 33.94 -1.25 -15.47
C THR A 135 34.20 -2.11 -16.69
N LEU A 136 33.21 -2.28 -17.57
CA LEU A 136 33.31 -3.03 -18.84
C LEU A 136 33.73 -2.14 -20.03
N ALA A 137 33.56 -0.82 -19.91
CA ALA A 137 34.10 0.13 -20.87
C ALA A 137 35.59 0.44 -20.63
N ARG A 138 36.20 -0.21 -19.63
CA ARG A 138 37.62 -0.14 -19.33
C ARG A 138 38.23 -1.47 -19.77
N ASP A 139 38.95 -1.38 -20.88
CA ASP A 139 39.78 -2.41 -21.55
C ASP A 139 39.06 -3.39 -22.49
#